data_AF-A0A2X0MZ03-F1
#
_entry.id   AF-A0A2X0MZ03-F1
#
_cell.length_a   1.000
_cell.length_b   1.000
_cell.length_c   1.000
_cell.angle_alpha   90.00
_cell.angle_beta   90.00
_cell.angle_gamma   90.00
#
_symmetry.space_group_name_H-M   'P 1'
#
loop_
_entity.id
_entity.type
_entity.pdbx_description
1 polymer ?
#
loop_
_entity_poly.entity_id
_entity_poly.type
_entity_poly.pdbx_seq_one_letter_code
_entity_poly.pdbx_strand_id
1 'polypeptide(L)' 'MISVAGPRRAHARTAKVLQEANGPYKVPREIEFVENLLQPASGKIRRIELRQAEYKEKAHIVAKQKAKL' A
#
# COMPACT_ATOMS: atom_id res chain seq x y z
N MET A 1 9.64 -18.48 17.43
CA MET A 1 9.99 -18.32 16.01
C MET A 1 9.75 -16.86 15.63
N ILE A 2 10.81 -16.08 15.50
CA ILE A 2 10.73 -14.65 15.19
C ILE A 2 11.09 -14.50 13.72
N SER A 3 10.09 -14.30 12.86
CA SER A 3 10.30 -14.01 11.43
C SER A 3 10.81 -12.58 11.30
N VAL A 4 12.09 -12.42 11.01
CA VAL A 4 12.73 -11.12 10.77
C VAL A 4 12.71 -10.88 9.25
N ALA A 5 11.58 -10.38 8.73
CA ALA A 5 11.44 -10.06 7.31
C ALA A 5 12.07 -8.68 6.97
N GLY A 6 13.00 -8.67 6.01
CA GLY A 6 13.30 -7.55 5.09
C GLY A 6 13.88 -6.23 5.63
N PRO A 7 14.50 -5.38 4.78
CA PRO A 7 15.44 -4.33 5.18
C PRO A 7 14.74 -3.09 5.75
N ARG A 8 14.43 -3.12 7.05
CA ARG A 8 13.71 -2.08 7.82
C ARG A 8 14.27 -0.63 7.77
N ARG A 9 15.46 -0.35 7.20
CA ARG A 9 16.11 0.98 7.28
C ARG A 9 15.75 1.98 6.16
N ALA A 10 15.25 1.54 5.00
CA ALA A 10 15.01 2.45 3.87
C ALA A 10 13.61 3.10 3.85
N HIS A 11 12.63 2.46 4.49
CA HIS A 11 11.20 2.77 4.33
C HIS A 11 10.76 4.10 4.97
N ALA A 12 11.37 4.52 6.09
CA ALA A 12 10.96 5.71 6.82
C ALA A 12 11.39 7.03 6.17
N ARG A 13 12.46 7.03 5.36
CA ARG A 13 12.93 8.25 4.67
C ARG A 13 12.03 8.64 3.49
N THR A 14 11.37 7.66 2.88
CA THR A 14 10.61 7.84 1.63
C THR A 14 9.40 8.76 1.80
N ALA A 15 8.66 8.61 2.90
CA ALA A 15 7.48 9.45 3.17
C ALA A 15 7.83 10.94 3.33
N LYS A 16 8.95 11.22 4.03
CA LYS A 16 9.44 12.59 4.24
C LYS A 16 9.81 13.26 2.91
N VAL A 17 10.56 12.56 2.05
CA VAL A 17 10.96 13.08 0.72
C VAL A 17 9.74 13.34 -0.16
N LEU A 18 8.72 12.47 -0.12
CA LEU A 18 7.49 12.65 -0.89
C LEU A 18 6.71 13.89 -0.47
N GLN A 19 6.67 14.19 0.83
CA GLN A 19 5.95 15.32 1.40
C GLN A 19 6.68 16.65 1.20
N GLU A 20 8.01 16.64 1.18
CA GLU A 20 8.82 17.83 0.89
C GLU A 20 8.78 18.19 -0.60
N ALA A 21 8.76 17.19 -1.49
CA ALA A 21 8.76 17.41 -2.93
C ALA A 21 7.37 17.67 -3.54
N ASN A 22 6.29 17.24 -2.87
CA ASN A 22 4.93 17.33 -3.40
C ASN A 22 3.95 17.91 -2.38
N GLY A 23 2.87 18.53 -2.87
CA GLY A 23 1.79 18.96 -2.01
C GLY A 23 1.17 17.80 -1.20
N PRO A 24 0.56 18.08 -0.04
CA PRO A 24 0.10 17.09 0.93
C PRO A 24 -0.90 16.07 0.37
N TYR A 25 -1.62 16.43 -0.69
CA TYR A 25 -2.61 15.59 -1.35
C TYR A 25 -2.00 14.45 -2.20
N LYS A 26 -0.73 14.57 -2.63
CA LYS A 26 -0.06 13.53 -3.43
C LYS A 26 0.63 12.48 -2.56
N VAL A 27 0.74 12.73 -1.26
CA VAL A 27 1.36 11.78 -0.34
C VAL A 27 0.35 10.64 -0.09
N PRO A 28 0.74 9.37 -0.32
CA PRO A 28 -0.15 8.24 -0.06
C PRO A 28 -0.44 8.12 1.43
N ARG A 29 -1.67 7.70 1.78
CA ARG A 29 -2.11 7.54 3.18
C ARG A 29 -1.45 6.35 3.87
N GLU A 30 -1.09 5.34 3.09
CA GLU A 30 -0.51 4.08 3.54
C GLU A 30 0.49 3.60 2.48
N ILE A 31 1.63 3.09 2.91
CA ILE A 31 2.69 2.58 2.02
C ILE A 31 3.01 1.16 2.46
N GLU A 32 2.67 0.19 1.62
CA GLU A 32 3.04 -1.20 1.80
C GLU A 32 4.28 -1.50 0.95
N PHE A 33 5.30 -2.09 1.58
CA PHE A 33 6.50 -2.54 0.89
C PHE A 33 6.44 -4.04 0.70
N VAL A 34 6.32 -4.46 -0.55
CA VAL A 34 6.28 -5.87 -0.95
C VAL A 34 7.64 -6.29 -1.50
N GLU A 35 8.06 -7.52 -1.20
CA GLU A 35 9.32 -8.07 -1.73
C GLU A 35 9.24 -8.36 -3.23
N ASN A 36 8.07 -8.77 -3.71
CA ASN A 36 7.81 -9.07 -5.11
C ASN A 36 6.48 -8.45 -5.56
N LEU A 37 6.52 -7.75 -6.68
CA LEU A 37 5.33 -7.20 -7.30
C LEU A 37 4.72 -8.25 -8.24
N LEU A 38 3.43 -8.51 -8.11
CA LEU A 38 2.70 -9.41 -9.01
C LEU A 38 2.79 -8.87 -10.45
N GLN A 39 3.67 -9.47 -11.25
CA GLN A 39 3.86 -9.19 -12.66
C GLN A 39 3.51 -10.45 -13.49
N PRO A 40 2.83 -10.32 -14.65
CA PRO A 40 2.81 -11.35 -15.66
C PRO A 40 4.19 -11.44 -16.33
N ALA A 41 4.43 -12.48 -17.14
CA ALA A 41 5.68 -12.66 -17.90
C ALA A 41 6.10 -11.42 -18.74
N SER A 42 5.15 -10.53 -19.05
CA SER A 42 5.36 -9.26 -19.74
C SER A 42 5.91 -8.11 -18.85
N GLY A 43 6.11 -8.32 -17.55
CA GLY A 43 6.66 -7.31 -16.64
C GLY A 43 5.73 -6.14 -16.27
N LYS A 44 4.47 -6.17 -16.72
CA LYS A 44 3.48 -5.10 -16.44
C LYS A 44 2.81 -5.26 -15.08
N ILE A 45 2.72 -4.20 -14.28
CA ILE A 45 2.07 -4.26 -12.97
C ILE A 45 0.57 -4.52 -13.12
N ARG A 46 0.02 -5.53 -12.44
CA ARG A 46 -1.42 -5.87 -12.46
C ARG A 46 -2.25 -4.98 -11.55
N ARG A 47 -2.38 -3.70 -11.93
CA ARG A 47 -3.06 -2.67 -11.13
C ARG A 47 -4.52 -2.99 -10.76
N ILE A 48 -5.25 -3.71 -11.61
CA ILE A 48 -6.66 -4.06 -11.36
C ILE A 48 -6.78 -5.05 -10.20
N GLU A 49 -5.98 -6.11 -10.22
CA GLU A 49 -5.97 -7.14 -9.16
C GLU A 49 -5.54 -6.55 -7.82
N LEU A 50 -4.52 -5.67 -7.83
CA LEU A 50 -4.09 -4.95 -6.63
C LEU A 50 -5.20 -4.08 -6.02
N ARG A 51 -5.93 -3.32 -6.85
CA ARG A 51 -7.08 -2.53 -6.39
C ARG A 51 -8.21 -3.40 -5.86
N GLN A 52 -8.50 -4.53 -6.52
CA GLN A 52 -9.53 -5.46 -6.06
C GLN A 52 -9.16 -6.10 -4.72
N ALA A 53 -7.88 -6.43 -4.50
CA ALA A 53 -7.39 -6.92 -3.22
C ALA A 53 -7.59 -5.87 -2.11
N GLU A 54 -7.21 -4.62 -2.37
CA GLU A 54 -7.38 -3.51 -1.43
C GLU A 54 -8.87 -3.30 -1.06
N TYR A 55 -9.78 -3.35 -2.04
CA TYR A 55 -11.22 -3.21 -1.77
C TYR A 55 -11.76 -4.35 -0.92
N LYS A 56 -11.31 -5.59 -1.15
CA LYS A 56 -11.73 -6.74 -0.34
C LYS A 56 -11.26 -6.59 1.11
N GLU A 57 -10.03 -6.15 1.31
CA GLU A 57 -9.49 -5.94 2.65
C GLU A 57 -10.25 -4.82 3.37
N LYS A 58 -10.49 -3.69 2.72
CA LYS A 58 -11.18 -2.53 3.32
C LYS A 58 -12.71 -2.67 3.37
N ALA A 59 -13.29 -3.73 2.81
CA ALA A 59 -14.74 -3.94 2.76
C ALA A 59 -15.38 -3.95 4.16
N HIS A 60 -14.71 -4.55 5.15
CA HIS A 60 -15.23 -4.61 6.52
C HIS A 60 -15.29 -3.23 7.20
N ILE A 61 -14.40 -2.31 6.84
CA ILE A 61 -14.37 -0.93 7.34
C ILE A 61 -15.57 -0.17 6.78
N VAL A 62 -15.81 -0.31 5.47
CA VAL A 62 -16.95 0.33 4.80
C VAL A 62 -18.27 -0.17 5.37
N ALA A 63 -18.40 -1.48 5.63
CA ALA A 63 -19.59 -2.06 6.25
C ALA A 63 -19.86 -1.47 7.66
N LYS A 64 -18.81 -1.33 8.49
CA LYS A 64 -18.92 -0.69 9.81
C LYS A 64 -19.32 0.78 9.72
N GLN A 65 -18.78 1.53 8.75
CA GLN A 65 -19.15 2.93 8.53
C GLN A 65 -20.62 3.06 8.13
N LYS A 66 -21.10 2.20 7.23
CA LYS A 66 -22.49 2.19 6.77
C LYS A 66 -23.48 1.79 7.86
N ALA A 67 -23.10 0.87 8.75
CA ALA A 67 -23.94 0.45 9.88
C ALA A 67 -24.02 1.50 11.01
N LYS A 68 -23.11 2.47 11.02
CA LYS A 68 -23.04 3.56 12.00
C LYS A 68 -23.83 4.81 11.54
N LEU A 69 -24.18 4.88 10.27
CA LEU A 69 -25.06 5.88 9.66
C LEU A 69 -26.52 5.48 9.86
#